data_AF-A0A7X8GPQ9-F1
#
_entry.id   AF-A0A7X8GPQ9-F1
#
_cell.length_a   1.000
_cell.length_b   1.000
_cell.length_c   1.000
_cell.angle_alpha   90.00
_cell.angle_beta   90.00
_cell.angle_gamma   90.00
#
_symmetry.space_group_name_H-M   'P 1'
#
loop_
_entity.id
_entity.type
_entity.pdbx_description
1 polymer ?
#
loop_
_entity_poly.entity_id
_entity_poly.type
_entity_poly.pdbx_seq_one_letter_code
_entity_poly.pdbx_strand_id
1 'polypeptide(L)' 'MPRKGHVRKRTQAADPVFGMPALTKFVNCVMYCGKKSTAEKIVYGALELSAKRLNTQPEEVFRKAMDNVKPVVEVKP' A
#
# COMPACT_ATOMS: atom_id res chain seq x y z
N MET A 1 22.00 9.79 2.21
CA MET A 1 22.57 8.61 1.53
C MET A 1 23.67 8.09 2.44
N PRO A 2 23.56 6.90 3.03
CA PRO A 2 24.28 6.63 4.27
C PRO A 2 25.68 6.04 4.06
N ARG A 3 26.64 6.58 4.82
CA ARG A 3 27.81 5.85 5.38
C ARG A 3 28.04 6.19 6.88
N LYS A 4 27.45 7.25 7.43
CA LYS A 4 27.08 7.40 8.86
C LYS A 4 25.84 8.32 8.96
N GLY A 5 24.98 8.10 9.95
CA GLY A 5 23.76 8.89 10.23
C GLY A 5 22.44 8.24 9.78
N HIS A 6 21.34 8.57 10.46
CA HIS A 6 20.00 8.05 10.16
C HIS A 6 19.30 8.90 9.10
N VAL A 7 18.72 8.27 8.08
CA VAL A 7 17.98 8.98 7.02
C VAL A 7 16.53 9.19 7.48
N ARG A 8 16.04 10.43 7.39
CA ARG A 8 14.62 10.73 7.69
C ARG A 8 13.71 10.04 6.68
N LYS A 9 12.76 9.25 7.18
CA LYS A 9 11.70 8.66 6.34
C LYS A 9 10.78 9.78 5.83
N ARG A 10 10.52 9.78 4.52
CA ARG A 10 9.58 10.71 3.90
C ARG A 10 8.15 10.34 4.30
N THR A 11 7.37 11.32 4.74
CA THR A 11 5.93 11.18 4.97
C THR A 11 5.22 11.25 3.63
N GLN A 12 4.22 10.41 3.45
CA GLN A 12 3.40 10.40 2.24
C GLN A 12 2.04 11.02 2.56
N ALA A 13 1.47 11.71 1.59
CA ALA A 13 0.11 12.22 1.70
C ALA A 13 -0.88 11.05 1.87
N ALA A 14 -1.99 11.34 2.55
CA ALA A 14 -3.10 10.40 2.64
C ALA A 14 -3.75 10.20 1.27
N ASP A 15 -4.34 9.02 1.09
CA ASP A 15 -5.03 8.67 -0.15
C ASP A 15 -6.28 9.54 -0.35
N PRO A 16 -6.55 10.04 -1.57
CA PRO A 16 -7.69 10.93 -1.82
C PRO A 16 -9.06 10.23 -1.69
N VAL A 17 -9.13 8.91 -1.81
CA VAL A 17 -10.40 8.17 -1.75
C VAL A 17 -10.65 7.60 -0.36
N PHE A 18 -9.66 6.91 0.21
CA PHE A 18 -9.81 6.20 1.48
C PHE A 18 -9.15 6.90 2.67
N GLY A 19 -8.43 8.02 2.45
CA GLY A 19 -7.75 8.75 3.52
C GLY A 19 -6.61 7.98 4.21
N MET A 20 -6.23 6.81 3.70
CA MET A 20 -5.26 5.91 4.33
C MET A 20 -3.84 6.12 3.77
N PRO A 21 -2.84 6.52 4.58
CA PRO A 21 -1.47 6.68 4.10
C PRO A 21 -0.79 5.34 3.73
N ALA A 22 -1.29 4.22 4.25
CA ALA A 22 -0.81 2.88 3.89
C ALA A 22 -1.20 2.49 2.46
N LEU A 23 -2.38 2.93 2.00
CA LEU A 23 -2.86 2.63 0.65
C LEU A 23 -2.08 3.44 -0.39
N THR A 24 -1.77 4.70 -0.09
CA THR A 24 -0.87 5.53 -0.93
C THR A 24 0.53 4.93 -1.05
N LYS A 25 1.07 4.36 0.05
CA LYS A 25 2.34 3.60 0.00
C LYS A 25 2.24 2.42 -0.95
N PHE A 26 1.15 1.67 -0.88
CA PHE A 26 0.93 0.51 -1.72
C PHE A 26 0.82 0.87 -3.21
N VAL A 27 0.06 1.92 -3.55
CA VAL A 27 -0.01 2.45 -4.92
C VAL A 27 1.37 2.83 -5.45
N ASN A 28 2.20 3.48 -4.63
CA ASN A 28 3.57 3.84 -5.02
C ASN A 28 4.48 2.63 -5.26
N CYS A 29 4.25 1.51 -4.56
CA CYS A 29 4.98 0.25 -4.79
C CYS A 29 4.53 -0.45 -6.08
N VAL A 30 3.25 -0.36 -6.43
CA VAL A 30 2.70 -0.94 -7.68
C VAL A 30 3.07 -0.10 -8.91
N MET A 31 3.30 1.19 -8.71
CA MET A 31 3.58 2.13 -9.79
C MET A 31 4.87 1.80 -10.55
N TYR A 32 4.73 1.52 -11.85
CA TYR A 32 5.84 1.32 -12.78
C TYR A 32 6.06 2.55 -13.68
N CYS A 33 7.32 2.90 -13.95
CA CYS A 33 7.72 4.06 -14.77
C CYS A 33 7.06 5.40 -14.36
N GLY A 34 6.75 5.61 -13.07
CA GLY A 34 6.17 6.86 -12.58
C GLY A 34 4.71 7.12 -12.98
N LYS A 35 4.02 6.13 -13.54
CA LYS A 35 2.64 6.27 -14.00
C LYS A 35 1.64 6.13 -12.84
N LYS A 36 1.45 7.22 -12.08
CA LYS A 36 0.59 7.23 -10.87
C LYS A 36 -0.89 6.99 -11.18
N SER A 37 -1.43 7.67 -12.20
CA SER A 37 -2.84 7.54 -12.58
C SER A 37 -3.21 6.11 -13.00
N THR A 38 -2.33 5.40 -13.71
CA THR A 38 -2.58 4.00 -14.07
C THR A 38 -2.48 3.06 -12.86
N ALA A 39 -1.53 3.31 -11.96
CA ALA A 39 -1.39 2.51 -10.75
C ALA A 39 -2.62 2.64 -9.83
N GLU A 40 -3.14 3.86 -9.65
CA GLU A 40 -4.36 4.12 -8.88
C GLU A 40 -5.56 3.36 -9.46
N LYS A 41 -5.76 3.43 -10.79
CA LYS A 41 -6.84 2.69 -11.47
C LYS A 41 -6.75 1.18 -11.24
N ILE A 42 -5.55 0.61 -11.35
CA ILE A 42 -5.34 -0.83 -11.14
C ILE A 42 -5.66 -1.22 -9.69
N VAL A 43 -5.16 -0.47 -8.72
CA VAL A 43 -5.35 -0.78 -7.29
C VAL A 43 -6.82 -0.64 -6.88
N TYR A 44 -7.51 0.44 -7.28
CA TYR A 44 -8.92 0.60 -6.96
C TYR A 44 -9.80 -0.45 -7.66
N GLY A 45 -9.50 -0.77 -8.92
CA GLY A 45 -10.20 -1.85 -9.63
C GLY A 45 -10.00 -3.21 -8.95
N ALA A 46 -8.80 -3.51 -8.48
CA ALA A 46 -8.50 -4.75 -7.76
C ALA A 46 -9.21 -4.82 -6.40
N LEU A 47 -9.29 -3.71 -5.67
CA LEU A 47 -10.01 -3.63 -4.40
C LEU A 47 -11.51 -3.81 -4.59
N GLU A 48 -12.10 -3.21 -5.64
CA GLU A 48 -13.52 -3.37 -5.96
C GLU A 48 -13.85 -4.83 -6.31
N LEU A 49 -13.02 -5.48 -7.13
CA LEU A 49 -13.17 -6.90 -7.46
C LEU A 49 -13.06 -7.79 -6.23
N SER A 50 -12.14 -7.49 -5.33
CA SER A 50 -11.95 -8.24 -4.08
C SER A 50 -13.13 -8.05 -3.12
N ALA A 51 -13.62 -6.81 -3.00
CA ALA A 51 -14.81 -6.49 -2.22
C ALA A 51 -16.06 -7.23 -2.73
N LYS A 52 -16.24 -7.31 -4.05
CA LYS A 52 -17.34 -8.08 -4.67
C LYS A 52 -17.27 -9.58 -4.36
N ARG A 53 -16.08 -10.16 -4.29
CA ARG A 53 -15.89 -11.59 -3.98
C ARG A 53 -16.11 -11.91 -2.50
N LEU A 54 -15.68 -11.00 -1.63
CA LEU A 54 -15.70 -11.20 -0.18
C LEU A 54 -16.95 -10.61 0.50
N ASN A 55 -17.78 -9.84 -0.24
CA ASN A 55 -18.93 -9.09 0.26
C ASN A 55 -18.61 -8.20 1.48
N THR A 56 -17.41 -7.64 1.50
CA THR A 56 -16.90 -6.80 2.60
C THR A 56 -16.38 -5.47 2.07
N GLN A 57 -16.22 -4.51 2.98
CA GLN A 57 -15.68 -3.19 2.63
C GLN A 57 -14.22 -3.31 2.11
N PRO A 58 -13.84 -2.58 1.05
CA PRO A 58 -12.52 -2.66 0.44
C PRO A 58 -11.39 -2.25 1.41
N GLU A 59 -11.67 -1.32 2.33
CA GLU A 59 -10.71 -0.91 3.36
C GLU A 59 -10.36 -2.05 4.32
N GLU A 60 -11.36 -2.82 4.75
CA GLU A 60 -11.14 -3.94 5.65
C GLU A 60 -10.39 -5.07 4.98
N VAL A 61 -10.69 -5.35 3.71
CA VAL A 61 -9.98 -6.37 2.91
C VAL A 61 -8.51 -6.02 2.84
N PHE A 62 -8.18 -4.75 2.57
CA PHE A 62 -6.80 -4.30 2.51
C PHE A 62 -6.08 -4.44 3.86
N ARG A 63 -6.71 -4.01 4.96
CA ARG A 63 -6.11 -4.12 6.31
C ARG A 63 -5.87 -5.58 6.71
N LYS A 64 -6.89 -6.43 6.58
CA LYS A 64 -6.81 -7.86 6.88
C LYS A 64 -5.73 -8.56 6.05
N ALA A 65 -5.63 -8.24 4.75
CA ALA A 65 -4.60 -8.79 3.88
C ALA A 65 -3.19 -8.37 4.32
N MET A 66 -3.00 -7.10 4.67
CA MET A 66 -1.72 -6.58 5.13
C MET A 66 -1.29 -7.20 6.48
N ASP A 67 -2.23 -7.40 7.40
CA ASP A 67 -1.96 -8.03 8.69
C ASP A 67 -1.53 -9.50 8.53
N ASN A 68 -2.14 -10.23 7.59
CA ASN A 68 -1.79 -11.62 7.30
C ASN A 68 -0.41 -11.77 6.64
N VAL A 69 0.03 -10.79 5.84
CA VAL A 69 1.31 -10.84 5.12
C VAL A 69 2.47 -10.31 5.97
N LYS A 70 2.18 -9.55 7.03
CA LYS A 70 3.20 -8.94 7.88
C LYS A 70 4.02 -10.01 8.61
N PRO A 71 5.34 -10.13 8.35
CA PRO A 71 6.18 -11.07 9.08
C PRO A 71 6.39 -10.58 10.52
N VAL A 72 6.48 -11.52 11.46
CA VAL A 72 6.80 -11.22 12.87
C VAL A 72 8.30 -11.05 13.07
N VAL A 73 9.13 -11.81 12.34
CA VAL A 73 10.58 -11.81 12.47
C VAL A 73 11.20 -11.86 11.08
N GLU A 74 12.27 -11.09 10.88
CA GLU A 74 13.17 -11.22 9.74
C GLU A 74 14.52 -11.75 10.23
N VAL A 75 15.09 -12.74 9.53
CA VAL A 75 16.47 -13.18 9.79
C VAL A 75 17.38 -12.31 8.91
N LYS A 76 18.26 -11.53 9.55
CA LYS A 76 19.38 -10.91 8.84
C LYS A 76 20.59 -11.85 8.93
N PRO A 77 21.16 -12.32 7.80
CA PRO A 77 22.47 -12.95 7.80
C PRO A 77 23.57 -11.94 8.17
#